data_AF-A0A7K3Y4T6-F1
#
_entry.id   AF-A0A7K3Y4T6-F1
#
_cell.length_a   1.000
_cell.length_b   1.000
_cell.length_c   1.000
_cell.angle_alpha   90.00
_cell.angle_beta   90.00
_cell.angle_gamma   90.00
#
_symmetry.space_group_name_H-M   'P 1'
#
loop_
_entity.id
_entity.type
_entity.pdbx_description
1 polymer ?
#
loop_
_entity_poly.entity_id
_entity_poly.type
_entity_poly.pdbx_seq_one_letter_code
_entity_poly.pdbx_strand_id
1 'polypeptide(L)' 'MRLLLIHSDHIEYEARKKTKVAEEDAVPKDALDEALTVFCAVESVDEENIEDAIRQATDEVVSTARQLGT' A
#
# COMPACT_ATOMS: atom_id res chain seq x y z
N MET A 1 -11.79 1.44 -3.94
CA MET A 1 -10.44 0.96 -3.59
C MET A 1 -10.57 -0.35 -2.84
N ARG A 2 -9.72 -1.34 -3.15
CA ARG A 2 -9.62 -2.59 -2.38
C ARG A 2 -8.26 -2.73 -1.72
N LEU A 3 -8.26 -3.15 -0.47
CA LEU A 3 -7.06 -3.37 0.33
C LEU A 3 -6.90 -4.85 0.70
N LEU A 4 -5.66 -5.33 0.70
CA LEU A 4 -5.24 -6.56 1.36
C LEU A 4 -4.12 -6.22 2.35
N LEU A 5 -4.36 -6.49 3.63
CA LEU A 5 -3.47 -6.15 4.73
C LEU A 5 -2.84 -7.44 5.29
N ILE A 6 -1.52 -7.50 5.36
CA ILE A 6 -0.77 -8.67 5.84
C ILE A 6 0.25 -8.22 6.89
N HIS A 7 0.08 -8.68 8.12
CA HIS A 7 1.11 -8.59 9.14
C HIS A 7 2.28 -9.50 8.74
N SER A 8 3.42 -8.90 8.43
CA SER A 8 4.56 -9.55 7.81
C SER A 8 5.76 -9.44 8.73
N ASP A 9 6.38 -10.57 9.07
CA ASP A 9 7.67 -10.57 9.80
C ASP A 9 8.73 -9.84 8.96
N HIS A 10 8.69 -10.00 7.63
CA HIS A 10 9.56 -9.34 6.68
C HIS A 10 8.86 -9.15 5.34
N ILE A 11 9.08 -8.01 4.70
CA ILE A 11 8.69 -7.74 3.31
C ILE A 11 9.87 -7.12 2.56
N GLU A 12 10.19 -7.68 1.39
CA GLU A 12 11.19 -7.13 0.46
C GLU A 12 10.61 -7.07 -0.96
N TYR A 13 11.10 -6.13 -1.76
CA TYR A 13 10.77 -6.08 -3.18
C TYR A 13 11.98 -5.68 -4.02
N GLU A 14 11.98 -6.11 -5.29
CA GLU A 14 12.95 -5.68 -6.29
C GLU A 14 12.23 -5.47 -7.64
N ALA A 15 12.25 -4.23 -8.13
CA ALA A 15 11.65 -3.86 -9.41
C ALA A 15 12.42 -4.53 -10.56
N ARG A 16 11.71 -5.27 -11.43
CA ARG A 16 12.33 -6.05 -12.52
C ARG A 16 12.30 -5.35 -13.87
N LYS A 17 11.10 -5.03 -14.38
CA LYS A 17 10.91 -4.46 -15.72
C LYS A 17 9.99 -3.26 -15.65
N LYS A 18 10.42 -2.13 -16.22
CA LYS A 18 9.61 -0.91 -16.30
C LYS A 18 8.41 -1.09 -17.24
N THR A 19 7.28 -0.55 -16.84
CA THR A 19 6.09 -0.39 -17.69
C THR A 19 6.10 1.01 -18.34
N LYS A 20 5.13 1.29 -19.23
CA LYS A 20 4.99 2.61 -19.86
C LYS A 20 4.58 3.73 -18.89
N VAL A 21 4.04 3.35 -17.73
CA VAL A 21 3.53 4.26 -16.69
C VAL A 21 4.37 4.12 -15.41
N ALA A 22 5.60 3.62 -15.53
CA ALA A 22 6.50 3.50 -14.39
C ALA A 22 6.89 4.90 -13.89
N GLU A 23 6.89 5.09 -12.58
CA GLU A 23 7.38 6.30 -11.92
C GLU A 23 8.88 6.51 -12.20
N GLU A 24 9.29 7.77 -12.36
CA GLU A 24 10.66 8.10 -12.77
C GLU A 24 11.68 7.85 -11.64
N ASP A 25 11.35 8.24 -10.41
CA ASP A 25 12.24 8.23 -9.24
C ASP A 25 11.90 7.13 -8.21
N ALA A 26 11.26 6.05 -8.65
CA ALA A 26 10.93 4.93 -7.77
C ALA A 26 12.17 4.25 -7.19
N VAL A 27 12.13 3.93 -5.90
CA VAL A 27 13.15 3.10 -5.22
C VAL A 27 13.10 1.69 -5.84
N PRO A 28 14.19 1.18 -6.44
CA PRO A 28 14.15 -0.07 -7.21
C PRO A 28 14.19 -1.32 -6.33
N LYS A 29 14.66 -1.20 -5.07
CA LYS A 29 14.74 -2.29 -4.11
C LYS A 29 14.69 -1.73 -2.70
N ASP A 30 13.88 -2.31 -1.85
CA ASP A 30 13.82 -1.98 -0.42
C ASP A 30 13.28 -3.18 0.39
N ALA A 31 13.41 -3.10 1.71
CA ALA A 31 12.89 -4.10 2.63
C ALA A 31 12.54 -3.51 3.99
N LEU A 32 11.60 -4.15 4.70
CA LEU A 32 11.16 -3.76 6.03
C LEU A 32 10.84 -4.99 6.89
N ASP A 33 11.32 -4.98 8.13
CA ASP A 33 11.00 -5.97 9.17
C ASP A 33 9.79 -5.49 10.01
N GLU A 34 9.00 -6.44 10.54
CA GLU A 34 7.85 -6.18 11.40
C GLU A 34 6.90 -5.13 10.82
N ALA A 35 6.32 -5.44 9.66
CA ALA A 35 5.56 -4.50 8.85
C ALA A 35 4.10 -4.92 8.64
N LEU A 36 3.20 -3.94 8.58
CA LEU A 36 1.89 -4.13 7.98
C LEU A 36 1.97 -3.87 6.47
N THR A 37 2.10 -4.93 5.68
CA THR A 37 2.13 -4.84 4.21
C THR A 37 0.73 -4.58 3.68
N VAL A 38 0.55 -3.46 2.98
CA VAL A 38 -0.74 -3.04 2.41
C VAL A 38 -0.69 -3.08 0.89
N PHE A 39 -1.39 -4.02 0.28
CA PHE A 39 -1.62 -4.04 -1.16
C PHE A 39 -2.90 -3.27 -1.49
N CYS A 40 -2.77 -2.23 -2.33
CA CYS A 40 -3.87 -1.35 -2.71
C CYS A 40 -4.20 -1.47 -4.19
N ALA A 41 -5.49 -1.63 -4.51
CA ALA A 41 -6.02 -1.46 -5.87
C ALA A 41 -6.98 -0.27 -5.90
N VAL A 42 -6.57 0.80 -6.59
CA VAL A 42 -7.42 1.97 -6.88
C VAL A 42 -8.38 1.62 -8.01
N GLU A 43 -9.67 1.87 -7.82
CA GLU A 43 -10.76 1.53 -8.74
C GLU A 43 -11.37 2.80 -9.35
N SER A 44 -12.02 2.70 -10.52
CA SER A 44 -12.59 3.87 -11.21
C SER A 44 -13.62 4.66 -10.40
N VAL A 45 -14.32 4.00 -9.46
CA VAL A 45 -15.27 4.68 -8.56
C VAL A 45 -14.57 5.62 -7.58
N ASP A 46 -13.28 5.42 -7.30
CA ASP A 46 -12.51 6.27 -6.39
C ASP A 46 -12.25 7.66 -7.01
N GLU A 47 -12.36 7.79 -8.33
CA GLU A 47 -12.22 9.07 -9.03
C GLU A 47 -13.34 10.07 -8.69
N GLU A 48 -14.51 9.57 -8.24
CA GLU A 48 -15.64 10.42 -7.86
C GLU A 48 -15.35 11.23 -6.59
N ASN A 49 -14.53 10.69 -5.68
CA ASN A 49 -14.08 11.38 -4.48
C ASN A 49 -12.77 10.79 -3.94
N ILE A 50 -11.66 11.29 -4.47
CA ILE A 50 -10.31 10.82 -4.14
C ILE A 50 -9.98 11.05 -2.66
N GLU A 51 -10.38 12.20 -2.09
CA GLU A 51 -10.08 12.54 -0.70
C GLU A 51 -10.74 11.57 0.28
N ASP A 52 -12.00 11.22 0.02
CA ASP A 52 -12.71 10.27 0.87
C ASP A 52 -12.18 8.85 0.72
N ALA A 53 -11.80 8.43 -0.49
CA ALA A 53 -11.15 7.13 -0.71
C ALA A 53 -9.83 7.01 0.06
N ILE A 54 -8.99 8.06 0.03
CA ILE A 54 -7.74 8.12 0.80
C ILE A 54 -8.02 8.08 2.30
N ARG A 55 -9.01 8.86 2.78
CA ARG A 55 -9.38 8.91 4.19
C ARG A 55 -9.81 7.53 4.70
N GLN A 56 -10.73 6.87 4.01
CA GLN A 56 -11.22 5.55 4.39
C GLN A 56 -10.09 4.50 4.40
N ALA A 57 -9.22 4.51 3.37
CA ALA A 57 -8.10 3.58 3.32
C ALA A 57 -7.11 3.82 4.48
N THR A 58 -6.82 5.08 4.79
CA THR A 58 -5.92 5.45 5.90
C THR A 58 -6.51 5.05 7.25
N ASP A 59 -7.81 5.29 7.47
CA ASP A 59 -8.51 4.92 8.70
C ASP A 59 -8.42 3.39 8.95
N GLU A 60 -8.62 2.59 7.90
CA GLU A 60 -8.54 1.12 7.97
C GLU A 60 -7.11 0.62 8.27
N VAL A 61 -6.10 1.18 7.58
CA VAL A 61 -4.69 0.83 7.80
C VAL A 61 -4.25 1.18 9.21
N VAL A 62 -4.56 2.39 9.70
CA VAL A 62 -4.18 2.84 11.04
C VAL A 62 -4.90 2.03 12.12
N SER A 63 -6.18 1.72 11.92
CA SER A 63 -6.95 0.88 12.84
C SER A 63 -6.32 -0.51 12.98
N THR A 64 -6.01 -1.15 11.84
CA THR A 64 -5.39 -2.48 11.80
C THR A 64 -3.99 -2.48 12.42
N ALA A 65 -3.16 -1.50 12.08
CA ALA A 65 -1.82 -1.35 12.64
C ALA A 65 -1.85 -1.25 14.18
N ARG A 66 -2.75 -0.41 14.72
CA ARG A 66 -2.97 -0.29 16.17
C ARG A 66 -3.41 -1.59 16.84
N GLN A 67 -4.27 -2.37 16.17
CA GLN A 67 -4.73 -3.66 16.70
C GLN A 67 -3.59 -4.69 16.78
N LEU A 68 -2.64 -4.64 15.84
CA LEU A 68 -1.51 -5.54 15.77
C LEU A 68 -0.30 -5.05 16.60
N GLY A 69 -0.27 -3.77 16.96
CA GLY A 69 0.85 -3.16 17.68
C GLY A 69 2.03 -2.82 16.78
N THR A 70 1.76 -2.60 15.48
CA THR A 70 2.72 -2.25 14.43
C THR A 70 2.60 -0.77 14.08
#